data_AF-A0A7Y9J799-F1
#
_entry.id   AF-A0A7Y9J799-F1
#
_cell.length_a   1.000
_cell.length_b   1.000
_cell.length_c   1.000
_cell.angle_alpha   90.00
_cell.angle_beta   90.00
_cell.angle_gamma   90.00
#
_symmetry.space_group_name_H-M   'P 1'
#
loop_
_entity.id
_entity.type
_entity.pdbx_description
1 polymer ?
#
loop_
_entity_poly.entity_id
_entity_poly.type
_entity_poly.pdbx_seq_one_letter_code
_entity_poly.pdbx_strand_id
1 'polypeptide(L)'
;MTRLAAAVAATADQLRAANHATVRGAITPTETYDVVGNLDDLAHRLPQLLDFLVRSLRRADGTEHFDDRGTDSGQALRLARGHLDDARHRAAELAAHLTHAHNELGHLGQLRPED
;
A
#
# COMPACT_ATOMS: atom_id res chain seq x y z
N MET A 1 11.63 -18.37 -4.10
CA MET A 1 10.77 -17.20 -3.83
C MET A 1 9.46 -17.69 -3.23
N THR A 2 9.00 -17.11 -2.11
CA THR A 2 7.72 -17.53 -1.48
C THR A 2 6.53 -17.11 -2.33
N ARG A 3 5.39 -17.82 -2.22
CA ARG A 3 4.14 -17.42 -2.91
C ARG A 3 3.72 -15.99 -2.53
N LEU A 4 3.95 -15.58 -1.28
CA LEU A 4 3.72 -14.22 -0.81
C LEU A 4 4.57 -13.20 -1.59
N ALA A 5 5.88 -13.42 -1.69
CA ALA A 5 6.77 -12.51 -2.40
C ALA A 5 6.41 -12.39 -3.89
N ALA A 6 6.03 -13.50 -4.54
CA ALA A 6 5.56 -13.51 -5.92
C ALA A 6 4.27 -12.66 -6.10
N ALA A 7 3.31 -12.81 -5.18
CA ALA A 7 2.06 -12.05 -5.22
C ALA A 7 2.30 -10.54 -5.03
N VAL A 8 3.12 -10.16 -4.04
CA VAL A 8 3.46 -8.74 -3.80
C VAL A 8 4.19 -8.14 -5.00
N ALA A 9 5.11 -8.89 -5.63
CA ALA A 9 5.79 -8.43 -6.84
C ALA A 9 4.82 -8.18 -8.00
N ALA A 10 3.89 -9.11 -8.24
CA ALA A 10 2.86 -8.94 -9.28
C ALA A 10 1.97 -7.71 -9.02
N THR A 11 1.56 -7.47 -7.77
CA THR A 11 0.79 -6.27 -7.40
C THR A 11 1.60 -4.99 -7.62
N ALA A 12 2.90 -4.99 -7.30
CA ALA A 12 3.78 -3.84 -7.55
C ALA A 12 3.91 -3.53 -9.05
N ASP A 13 3.98 -4.56 -9.90
CA ASP A 13 4.01 -4.39 -11.36
C ASP A 13 2.69 -3.84 -11.91
N GLN A 14 1.56 -4.29 -11.37
CA GLN A 14 0.24 -3.74 -11.73
C GLN A 14 0.12 -2.26 -11.34
N LEU A 15 0.55 -1.87 -10.14
CA LEU A 15 0.58 -0.46 -9.72
C LEU A 15 1.49 0.37 -10.63
N ARG A 16 2.65 -0.16 -11.04
CA ARG A 16 3.54 0.52 -11.99
C ARG A 16 2.86 0.69 -13.35
N ALA A 17 2.16 -0.32 -13.85
CA ALA A 17 1.42 -0.24 -15.10
C ALA A 17 0.30 0.81 -15.02
N ALA A 18 -0.45 0.84 -13.92
CA ALA A 18 -1.47 1.86 -13.66
C ALA A 18 -0.88 3.28 -13.64
N ASN A 19 0.23 3.49 -12.92
CA ASN A 19 0.94 4.78 -12.90
C ASN A 19 1.48 5.18 -14.28
N HIS A 20 1.88 4.22 -15.13
CA HIS A 20 2.25 4.55 -16.52
C HIS A 20 1.05 4.94 -17.38
N ALA A 21 -0.14 4.39 -17.10
CA ALA A 21 -1.35 4.74 -17.83
C ALA A 21 -1.79 6.19 -17.56
N THR A 22 -1.54 6.74 -16.36
CA THR A 22 -1.88 8.13 -16.02
C THR A 22 -1.10 9.17 -16.83
N VAL A 23 0.02 8.81 -17.44
CA VAL A 23 0.79 9.69 -18.33
C VAL A 23 0.05 9.99 -19.63
N ARG A 24 -0.91 9.15 -20.04
CA ARG A 24 -1.49 9.17 -21.39
C ARG A 24 -2.85 9.88 -21.51
N GLY A 25 -3.42 10.40 -20.42
CA GLY A 25 -4.70 11.11 -20.50
C GLY A 25 -5.28 11.52 -19.16
N ALA A 26 -6.29 12.38 -19.22
CA ALA A 26 -7.14 12.69 -18.09
C ALA A 26 -8.19 11.58 -17.91
N ILE A 27 -8.48 11.23 -16.66
CA ILE A 27 -9.59 10.35 -16.31
C ILE A 27 -10.79 11.20 -15.90
N THR A 28 -11.99 10.69 -16.16
CA THR A 28 -13.25 11.33 -15.75
C THR A 28 -13.44 11.25 -14.22
N PRO A 29 -14.32 12.08 -13.62
CA PRO A 29 -14.68 11.94 -12.21
C PRO A 29 -15.22 10.54 -11.87
N THR A 30 -15.98 9.91 -12.77
CA THR A 30 -16.49 8.54 -12.60
C THR A 30 -15.36 7.51 -12.58
N GLU A 31 -14.40 7.59 -13.51
CA GLU A 31 -13.22 6.71 -13.47
C GLU A 31 -12.35 6.98 -12.23
N THR A 32 -12.29 8.24 -11.77
CA THR A 32 -11.61 8.59 -10.52
C THR A 32 -12.28 7.94 -9.31
N TYR A 33 -13.61 7.91 -9.26
CA TYR A 33 -14.37 7.21 -8.21
C TYR A 33 -13.99 5.73 -8.13
N ASP A 34 -13.98 5.05 -9.27
CA ASP A 34 -13.62 3.62 -9.35
C ASP A 34 -12.16 3.38 -8.95
N VAL A 35 -11.23 4.21 -9.42
CA VAL A 35 -9.80 4.10 -9.06
C VAL A 35 -9.60 4.33 -7.56
N VAL A 36 -10.20 5.36 -6.98
CA VAL A 36 -10.11 5.66 -5.55
C VAL A 36 -10.71 4.54 -4.71
N GLY A 37 -11.84 3.95 -5.12
CA GLY A 37 -12.44 2.80 -4.43
C GLY A 37 -11.53 1.57 -4.43
N ASN A 38 -10.87 1.26 -5.55
CA ASN A 38 -9.89 0.17 -5.61
C ASN A 38 -8.65 0.45 -4.75
N LEU A 39 -8.19 1.71 -4.69
CA LEU A 39 -7.08 2.10 -3.82
C LEU A 39 -7.47 2.01 -2.33
N ASP A 40 -8.70 2.37 -1.98
CA ASP A 40 -9.26 2.25 -0.62
C ASP A 40 -9.25 0.78 -0.17
N ASP A 41 -9.74 -0.12 -1.01
CA ASP A 41 -9.73 -1.57 -0.77
C ASP A 41 -8.31 -2.12 -0.55
N LEU A 42 -7.34 -1.66 -1.35
CA LEU A 42 -5.94 -2.05 -1.19
C LEU A 42 -5.37 -1.52 0.13
N ALA A 43 -5.60 -0.24 0.44
CA ALA A 43 -5.10 0.41 1.64
C ALA A 43 -5.62 -0.26 2.91
N HIS A 44 -6.89 -0.72 2.94
CA HIS A 44 -7.46 -1.47 4.06
C HIS A 44 -6.79 -2.84 4.30
N ARG A 45 -6.20 -3.46 3.26
CA ARG A 45 -5.56 -4.77 3.36
C ARG A 45 -4.08 -4.69 3.72
N LEU A 46 -3.42 -3.56 3.43
CA LEU A 46 -1.99 -3.35 3.71
C LEU A 46 -1.62 -3.54 5.20
N PRO A 47 -2.39 -3.03 6.18
CA PRO A 47 -2.05 -3.18 7.59
C PRO A 47 -1.89 -4.64 8.03
N GLN A 48 -2.73 -5.54 7.51
CA GLN A 48 -2.64 -6.97 7.81
C GLN A 48 -1.34 -7.59 7.29
N LEU A 49 -0.96 -7.24 6.05
CA LEU A 49 0.29 -7.72 5.46
C LEU A 49 1.50 -7.19 6.23
N LEU A 50 1.50 -5.91 6.60
CA LEU A 50 2.58 -5.29 7.36
C LEU A 50 2.73 -5.90 8.76
N ASP A 51 1.62 -6.16 9.46
CA ASP A 51 1.63 -6.87 10.75
C ASP A 51 2.21 -8.29 10.63
N PHE A 52 1.88 -9.02 9.56
CA PHE A 52 2.50 -10.31 9.27
C PHE A 52 4.03 -10.20 9.11
N LEU A 53 4.52 -9.19 8.40
CA LEU A 53 5.96 -8.95 8.23
C LEU A 53 6.64 -8.60 9.56
N VAL A 54 6.03 -7.73 10.38
CA VAL A 54 6.53 -7.40 11.73
C VAL A 54 6.65 -8.67 12.59
N ARG A 55 5.61 -9.52 12.60
CA ARG A 55 5.62 -10.79 13.36
C ARG A 55 6.66 -11.76 12.83
N SER A 56 6.92 -11.77 11.53
CA SER A 56 7.94 -12.62 10.92
C SER A 56 9.35 -12.17 11.34
N LEU A 57 9.65 -10.87 11.28
CA LEU A 57 10.92 -10.32 11.74
C LEU A 57 11.13 -10.44 13.26
N ARG A 58 10.06 -10.46 14.06
CA ARG A 58 10.16 -10.73 15.51
C ARG A 58 10.73 -12.13 15.82
N ARG A 59 10.58 -13.07 14.90
CA ARG A 59 11.06 -14.46 15.05
C ARG A 59 12.45 -14.69 14.46
N ALA A 60 12.99 -13.72 13.72
CA ALA A 60 14.31 -13.83 13.14
C ALA A 60 15.38 -13.68 14.24
N ASP A 61 16.38 -14.54 14.22
CA ASP A 61 17.55 -14.44 15.08
C ASP A 61 18.60 -13.53 14.41
N GLY A 62 18.98 -12.44 15.07
CA GLY A 62 19.96 -11.50 14.54
C GLY A 62 21.34 -12.11 14.32
N THR A 63 21.66 -13.23 14.98
CA THR A 63 22.93 -13.95 14.81
C THR A 63 23.00 -14.78 13.53
N GLU A 64 21.86 -15.04 12.88
CA GLU A 64 21.76 -15.74 11.59
C GLU A 64 21.98 -14.80 10.39
N HIS A 65 22.24 -13.52 10.66
CA HIS A 65 22.32 -12.47 9.64
C HIS A 65 23.62 -11.66 9.77
N PHE A 66 23.99 -11.00 8.67
CA PHE A 66 25.11 -10.07 8.60
C PHE A 66 24.62 -8.75 8.00
N ASP A 67 25.07 -7.61 8.55
CA ASP A 67 24.83 -6.28 8.01
C ASP A 67 26.08 -5.83 7.24
N ASP A 68 25.92 -5.54 5.96
CA ASP A 68 27.01 -5.15 5.05
C ASP A 68 27.64 -3.81 5.41
N ARG A 69 26.97 -3.01 6.23
CA ARG A 69 27.49 -1.77 6.82
C ARG A 69 28.39 -2.02 8.03
N GLY A 70 28.57 -3.28 8.44
CA GLY A 70 29.35 -3.66 9.62
C GLY A 70 28.65 -3.37 10.95
N THR A 71 27.32 -3.16 10.92
CA THR A 71 26.49 -2.86 12.10
C THR A 71 25.89 -4.13 12.72
N ASP A 72 25.35 -4.02 13.94
CA ASP A 72 24.63 -5.12 14.61
C ASP A 72 23.37 -5.49 13.81
N SER A 73 23.33 -6.69 13.22
CA SER A 73 22.17 -7.20 12.49
C SER A 73 20.92 -7.27 13.35
N GLY A 74 21.06 -7.50 14.67
CA GLY A 74 19.95 -7.41 15.62
C GLY A 74 19.36 -6.00 15.69
N GLN A 75 20.20 -4.95 15.64
CA GLN A 75 19.76 -3.56 15.55
C GLN A 75 19.03 -3.28 14.24
N ALA A 76 19.57 -3.75 13.11
CA ALA A 76 18.92 -3.58 11.81
C ALA A 76 17.51 -4.21 11.77
N LEU A 77 17.34 -5.43 12.31
CA LEU A 77 16.03 -6.09 12.43
C LEU A 77 15.05 -5.30 13.31
N ARG A 78 15.52 -4.74 14.44
CA ARG A 78 14.69 -3.90 15.32
C ARG A 78 14.22 -2.63 14.59
N LEU A 79 15.11 -1.96 13.86
CA LEU A 79 14.77 -0.76 13.08
C LEU A 79 13.77 -1.08 11.96
N ALA A 80 14.01 -2.15 11.20
CA ALA A 80 13.10 -2.59 10.15
C ALA A 80 11.69 -2.86 10.68
N ARG A 81 11.58 -3.51 11.84
CA ARG A 81 10.30 -3.71 12.53
C ARG A 81 9.62 -2.39 12.92
N GLY A 82 10.38 -1.43 13.45
CA GLY A 82 9.85 -0.10 13.80
C GLY A 82 9.24 0.58 12.58
N HIS A 83 9.98 0.63 11.47
CA HIS A 83 9.48 1.22 10.22
C HIS A 83 8.27 0.50 9.63
N LEU A 84 8.19 -0.82 9.76
CA LEU A 84 7.01 -1.57 9.31
C LEU A 84 5.78 -1.31 10.19
N ASP A 85 5.95 -1.13 11.50
CA ASP A 85 4.84 -0.77 12.38
C ASP A 85 4.38 0.68 12.12
N ASP A 86 5.30 1.61 11.88
CA ASP A 86 4.95 2.97 11.43
C ASP A 86 4.19 2.94 10.09
N ALA A 87 4.66 2.15 9.12
CA ALA A 87 3.99 1.97 7.84
C ALA A 87 2.57 1.40 8.01
N ARG A 88 2.36 0.49 8.98
CA ARG A 88 1.04 -0.07 9.29
C ARG A 88 0.06 1.00 9.73
N HIS A 89 0.48 1.92 10.61
CA HIS A 89 -0.36 3.02 11.06
C HIS A 89 -0.67 3.99 9.91
N ARG A 90 0.35 4.37 9.13
CA ARG A 90 0.19 5.26 7.98
C ARG A 90 -0.71 4.66 6.89
N ALA A 91 -0.68 3.35 6.69
CA ALA A 91 -1.56 2.67 5.76
C ALA A 91 -3.04 2.75 6.21
N ALA A 92 -3.30 2.66 7.52
CA ALA A 92 -4.65 2.84 8.05
C ALA A 92 -5.14 4.29 7.91
N GLU A 93 -4.26 5.28 8.12
CA GLU A 93 -4.57 6.70 7.85
C GLU A 93 -4.87 6.95 6.37
N LEU A 94 -4.06 6.37 5.47
CA LEU A 94 -4.28 6.43 4.03
C LEU A 94 -5.65 5.84 3.65
N ALA A 95 -6.00 4.68 4.22
CA ALA A 95 -7.30 4.05 3.99
C ALA A 95 -8.45 4.99 4.41
N ALA A 96 -8.37 5.59 5.59
CA ALA A 96 -9.39 6.56 6.03
C ALA A 96 -9.54 7.74 5.06
N HIS A 97 -8.43 8.31 4.57
CA HIS A 97 -8.47 9.39 3.60
C HIS A 97 -9.05 8.97 2.24
N LEU A 98 -8.74 7.76 1.78
CA LEU A 98 -9.29 7.21 0.54
C LEU A 98 -10.79 6.93 0.66
N THR A 99 -11.25 6.40 1.79
CA THR A 99 -12.69 6.26 2.09
C THR A 99 -13.40 7.61 2.02
N HIS A 100 -12.84 8.65 2.64
CA HIS A 100 -13.42 9.99 2.58
C HIS A 100 -13.49 10.51 1.15
N ALA A 101 -12.40 10.40 0.39
CA ALA A 101 -12.38 10.81 -1.02
C ALA A 101 -13.39 10.04 -1.87
N HIS A 102 -13.50 8.72 -1.67
CA HIS A 102 -14.45 7.88 -2.39
C HIS A 102 -15.90 8.28 -2.10
N ASN A 103 -16.22 8.58 -0.84
CA ASN A 103 -17.54 9.05 -0.44
C ASN A 103 -17.91 10.40 -1.08
N GLU A 104 -16.98 11.37 -1.07
CA GLU A 104 -17.20 12.68 -1.72
C GLU A 104 -17.43 12.53 -3.23
N LEU A 105 -16.64 11.67 -3.89
CA LEU A 105 -16.82 11.39 -5.31
C LEU A 105 -18.16 10.71 -5.61
N GLY A 106 -18.66 9.89 -4.68
CA GLY A 106 -19.97 9.23 -4.79
C GLY A 106 -21.17 10.19 -4.78
N HIS A 107 -20.96 11.45 -4.39
CA HIS A 107 -21.97 12.51 -4.45
C HIS A 107 -22.01 13.26 -5.79
N LEU A 108 -21.06 12.99 -6.69
CA LEU A 108 -21.01 13.66 -7.98
C LEU A 108 -22.03 13.05 -8.95
N GLY A 109 -22.94 13.90 -9.46
CA GLY A 109 -23.78 13.62 -10.62
C GLY A 109 -23.20 14.24 -11.89
N GLN A 110 -23.61 13.73 -13.05
CA GLN A 110 -23.29 14.37 -14.33
C GLN A 110 -24.48 15.22 -14.77
N LEU A 111 -24.27 16.53 -14.90
CA LEU A 111 -25.25 17.42 -15.52
C LEU A 111 -25.50 16.97 -16.96
N ARG A 112 -26.76 16.74 -17.30
CA ARG A 112 -27.18 16.49 -18.68
C ARG A 112 -27.56 17.81 -19.34
N PRO A 113 -27.44 17.91 -20.68
CA PRO A 113 -27.81 19.13 -21.42
C PRO A 113 -29.29 19.54 -21.26
N GLU A 114 -30.10 18.68 -20.66
CA GLU A 114 -31.55 18.81 -20.49
C GLU A 114 -31.94 19.20 -19.04
N ASP A 115 -30.96 19.32 -18.14
CA ASP A 115 -31.13 19.84 -16.78
C ASP A 115 -31.03 21.38 -16.75
#